data_AF-D3YYH2-F1
#
_entry.id   AF-D3YYH2-F1
#
_cell.length_a   1.000
_cell.length_b   1.000
_cell.length_c   1.000
_cell.angle_alpha   90.00
_cell.angle_beta   90.00
_cell.angle_gamma   90.00
#
_symmetry.space_group_name_H-M   'P 1'
#
loop_
_entity.id
_entity.type
_entity.pdbx_description
1 polymer ?
#
loop_
_entity_poly.entity_id
_entity_poly.type
_entity_poly.pdbx_seq_one_letter_code
_entity_poly.pdbx_strand_id
1 'polypeptide(L)'
;MVYIDEIDVDQEGIAEMILDENAIAQVPRPGTSLKLPGTNQTGGPTQAVRPITQAGRPITGFLRPSTQSGRPGTMEQAIRTPRTAYTARPITSSSGRFVRLGTASMLTSPDGPFINLSRLNLTKYSQKPKLAKALFEYILHHENDVKMALDLASLSTEYSQYKDWWWKVQIGKCYYRLGMYREAEKQFKSALKQQEMVDTFLYLAKV
;
A
#
# COMPACT_ATOMS: atom_id res chain seq x y z
N MET A 1 5.15 -14.18 17.07
CA MET A 1 4.57 -13.20 16.14
C MET A 1 5.28 -13.42 14.81
N VAL A 2 4.54 -13.76 13.77
CA VAL A 2 5.13 -13.98 12.44
C VAL A 2 5.23 -12.61 11.78
N TYR A 3 6.45 -12.21 11.40
CA TYR A 3 6.62 -10.95 10.68
C TYR A 3 6.11 -11.11 9.25
N ILE A 4 5.16 -10.28 8.86
CA ILE A 4 4.62 -10.23 7.50
C ILE A 4 5.22 -9.00 6.83
N ASP A 5 6.07 -9.24 5.83
CA ASP A 5 6.62 -8.17 5.00
C ASP A 5 5.58 -7.74 3.96
N GLU A 6 5.15 -6.48 4.08
CA GLU A 6 4.12 -5.88 3.22
C GLU A 6 4.67 -4.78 2.31
N ILE A 7 5.98 -4.54 2.33
CA ILE A 7 6.53 -3.33 1.70
C ILE A 7 6.25 -3.28 0.20
N ASP A 8 6.27 -4.44 -0.46
CA ASP A 8 6.06 -4.60 -1.90
C ASP A 8 4.72 -5.23 -2.26
N VAL A 9 3.75 -5.23 -1.34
CA VAL A 9 2.43 -5.84 -1.58
C VAL A 9 1.47 -4.89 -2.30
N ASP A 10 1.68 -3.58 -2.25
CA ASP A 10 0.78 -2.62 -2.87
C ASP A 10 0.96 -2.52 -4.38
N GLN A 11 -0.17 -2.48 -5.09
CA GLN A 11 -0.24 -2.30 -6.53
C GLN A 11 -1.25 -1.19 -6.81
N GLU A 12 -0.82 -0.14 -7.52
CA GLU A 12 -1.71 0.93 -7.98
C GLU A 12 -2.70 0.35 -9.00
N GLY A 13 -4.00 0.60 -8.80
CA GLY A 13 -5.04 0.34 -9.79
C GLY A 13 -5.26 1.55 -10.71
N ILE A 14 -6.24 1.44 -11.60
CA ILE A 14 -6.51 2.49 -12.60
C ILE A 14 -6.99 3.79 -11.92
N ALA A 15 -7.82 3.68 -10.89
CA ALA A 15 -8.32 4.83 -10.13
C ALA A 15 -7.18 5.58 -9.44
N GLU A 16 -6.28 4.87 -8.77
CA GLU A 16 -5.13 5.49 -8.10
C GLU A 16 -4.15 6.12 -9.10
N MET A 17 -4.00 5.56 -10.31
CA MET A 17 -3.10 6.11 -11.33
C MET A 17 -3.64 7.39 -12.01
N ILE A 18 -4.96 7.51 -12.17
CA ILE A 18 -5.59 8.54 -13.02
C ILE A 18 -6.37 9.58 -12.21
N LEU A 19 -7.11 9.15 -11.19
CA LEU A 19 -8.04 9.99 -10.46
C LEU A 19 -7.45 10.54 -9.15
N ASP A 20 -6.43 9.88 -8.60
CA ASP A 20 -5.82 10.25 -7.33
C ASP A 20 -4.59 11.15 -7.53
N GLU A 21 -4.80 12.47 -7.49
CA GLU A 21 -3.75 13.46 -7.69
C GLU A 21 -3.17 13.96 -6.35
N ASN A 22 -2.11 13.30 -5.89
CA ASN A 22 -1.37 13.70 -4.67
C ASN A 22 -0.09 14.50 -4.95
N ALA A 23 0.26 14.71 -6.22
CA ALA A 23 1.45 15.46 -6.62
C ALA A 23 1.18 16.97 -6.60
N ILE A 24 2.01 17.74 -5.89
CA ILE A 24 1.87 19.21 -5.80
C ILE A 24 2.18 19.88 -7.15
N ALA A 25 3.23 19.42 -7.84
CA ALA A 25 3.65 19.99 -9.11
C ALA A 25 2.97 19.29 -10.30
N GLN A 26 2.30 20.07 -11.14
CA GLN A 26 1.73 19.60 -12.41
C GLN A 26 2.80 19.50 -13.50
N VAL A 27 3.70 20.48 -13.58
CA VAL A 27 4.80 20.55 -14.55
C VAL A 27 6.15 20.63 -13.83
N PRO A 28 6.60 19.51 -13.19
CA PRO A 28 7.87 19.49 -12.48
C PRO A 28 9.04 19.64 -13.46
N ARG A 29 10.15 20.22 -12.97
CA ARG A 29 11.39 20.29 -13.73
C ARG A 29 11.86 18.87 -14.10
N PRO A 30 12.43 18.65 -15.29
CA PRO A 30 12.99 17.36 -15.65
C PRO A 30 14.00 16.86 -14.59
N GLY A 31 13.86 15.60 -14.18
CA GLY A 31 14.69 14.99 -13.15
C GLY A 31 14.19 15.16 -11.70
N THR A 32 13.16 15.98 -11.44
CA THR A 32 12.61 16.18 -10.08
C THR A 32 11.27 15.47 -9.86
N SER A 33 10.86 14.58 -10.78
CA SER A 33 9.64 13.78 -10.67
C SER A 33 9.80 12.45 -11.40
N LEU A 34 9.07 11.44 -10.92
CA LEU A 34 9.06 10.09 -11.50
C LEU A 34 8.00 9.90 -12.61
N LYS A 35 7.10 10.87 -12.83
CA LYS A 35 5.98 10.77 -13.79
C LYS A 35 6.48 10.56 -15.23
N LEU A 36 7.53 11.27 -15.63
CA LEU A 36 8.10 11.20 -16.97
C LEU A 36 9.28 10.21 -17.00
N PRO A 37 9.36 9.33 -18.02
CA PRO A 37 10.54 8.52 -18.21
C PRO A 37 11.73 9.42 -18.57
N GLY A 38 12.71 9.53 -17.67
CA GLY A 38 13.97 10.25 -17.92
C GLY A 38 14.92 9.54 -18.90
N THR A 39 14.40 8.65 -19.75
CA THR A 39 15.18 7.71 -20.59
C THR A 39 16.07 8.41 -21.61
N ASN A 40 15.76 9.66 -21.99
CA ASN A 40 16.58 10.46 -22.89
C ASN A 40 17.67 11.29 -22.18
N GLN A 41 17.74 11.31 -20.84
CA GLN A 41 18.62 12.20 -20.09
C GLN A 41 19.89 11.51 -19.55
N THR A 42 19.94 10.17 -19.50
CA THR A 42 20.97 9.45 -18.71
C THR A 42 21.73 8.37 -19.48
N GLY A 43 22.02 8.57 -20.78
CA GLY A 43 23.00 7.75 -21.51
C GLY A 43 22.74 6.23 -21.49
N GLY A 44 21.48 5.82 -21.28
CA GLY A 44 21.09 4.42 -21.22
C GLY A 44 21.15 3.74 -22.59
N PRO A 45 21.11 2.40 -22.64
CA PRO A 45 21.10 1.66 -23.89
C PRO A 45 19.89 2.08 -24.75
N THR A 46 20.14 2.31 -26.03
CA THR A 46 19.11 2.69 -27.00
C THR A 46 18.13 1.54 -27.22
N GLN A 47 16.98 1.83 -27.82
CA GLN A 47 15.98 0.80 -28.16
C GLN A 47 16.52 -0.28 -29.11
N ALA A 48 17.56 0.05 -29.88
CA ALA A 48 18.27 -0.92 -30.73
C ALA A 48 19.05 -1.97 -29.92
N VAL A 49 19.42 -1.64 -28.68
CA VAL A 49 20.23 -2.51 -27.80
C VAL A 49 19.35 -3.16 -26.73
N ARG A 50 18.38 -2.44 -26.17
CA ARG A 50 17.52 -2.94 -25.09
C ARG A 50 16.04 -2.78 -25.44
N PRO A 51 15.25 -3.87 -25.41
CA PRO A 51 13.81 -3.78 -25.61
C PRO A 51 13.14 -2.85 -24.59
N ILE A 52 12.07 -2.19 -25.02
CA ILE A 52 11.25 -1.33 -24.16
C ILE A 52 9.90 -1.98 -23.88
N THR A 53 9.35 -1.63 -22.72
CA THR A 53 7.93 -1.88 -22.43
C THR A 53 7.05 -0.92 -23.23
N GLN A 54 5.75 -1.22 -23.33
CA GLN A 54 4.75 -0.37 -23.98
C GLN A 54 4.72 1.07 -23.46
N ALA A 55 5.18 1.28 -22.23
CA ALA A 55 5.22 2.58 -21.58
C ALA A 55 6.51 3.38 -21.84
N GLY A 56 7.39 2.90 -22.72
CA GLY A 56 8.62 3.59 -23.12
C GLY A 56 9.80 3.42 -22.17
N ARG A 57 9.62 2.73 -21.03
CA ARG A 57 10.72 2.36 -20.13
C ARG A 57 11.39 1.05 -20.60
N PRO A 58 12.74 0.97 -20.62
CA PRO A 58 13.44 -0.28 -20.94
C PRO A 58 13.05 -1.43 -20.01
N ILE A 59 13.04 -2.66 -20.52
CA ILE A 59 12.69 -3.86 -19.73
C ILE A 59 13.65 -4.03 -18.54
N THR A 60 13.14 -4.25 -17.33
CA THR A 60 13.96 -4.49 -16.12
C THR A 60 14.40 -5.95 -16.02
N GLY A 61 15.56 -6.21 -15.39
CA GLY A 61 16.01 -7.56 -15.05
C GLY A 61 15.40 -8.11 -13.75
N PHE A 62 14.70 -7.27 -12.98
CA PHE A 62 14.05 -7.65 -11.74
C PHE A 62 12.62 -7.09 -11.69
N LEU A 63 11.64 -8.00 -11.59
CA LEU A 63 10.21 -7.69 -11.51
C LEU A 63 9.72 -7.88 -10.07
N ARG A 64 9.40 -6.76 -9.40
CA ARG A 64 8.69 -6.77 -8.11
C ARG A 64 7.20 -6.43 -8.34
N PRO A 65 6.28 -6.81 -7.43
CA PRO A 65 4.85 -6.52 -7.63
C PRO A 65 4.54 -5.03 -7.78
N SER A 66 5.33 -4.17 -7.13
CA SER A 66 5.26 -2.70 -7.21
C SER A 66 5.98 -2.10 -8.43
N THR A 67 6.54 -2.92 -9.35
CA THR A 67 7.21 -2.42 -10.56
C THR A 67 6.19 -1.72 -11.48
N GLN A 68 6.37 -0.42 -11.68
CA GLN A 68 5.62 0.39 -12.63
C GLN A 68 6.49 0.72 -13.85
N SER A 69 6.10 0.21 -15.02
CA SER A 69 6.78 0.51 -16.29
C SER A 69 6.32 1.83 -16.91
N GLY A 70 5.21 2.40 -16.44
CA GLY A 70 4.77 3.77 -16.69
C GLY A 70 3.30 3.97 -16.29
N ARG A 71 2.69 5.06 -16.76
CA ARG A 71 1.31 5.42 -16.41
C ARG A 71 0.46 5.62 -17.67
N PRO A 72 -0.79 5.11 -17.69
CA PRO A 72 -1.73 5.43 -18.77
C PRO A 72 -2.10 6.92 -18.70
N GLY A 73 -2.22 7.58 -19.86
CA GLY A 73 -2.58 9.00 -19.92
C GLY A 73 -4.07 9.25 -19.74
N THR A 74 -4.92 8.28 -20.11
CA THR A 74 -6.38 8.37 -20.01
C THR A 74 -6.99 7.06 -19.53
N MET A 75 -8.22 7.14 -19.02
CA MET A 75 -9.01 5.98 -18.60
C MET A 75 -9.25 5.01 -19.76
N GLU A 76 -9.55 5.53 -20.94
CA GLU A 76 -9.77 4.72 -22.15
C GLU A 76 -8.50 3.97 -22.56
N GLN A 77 -7.35 4.63 -22.50
CA GLN A 77 -6.07 3.98 -22.74
C GLN A 77 -5.80 2.88 -21.71
N ALA A 78 -6.08 3.12 -20.43
CA ALA A 78 -5.88 2.12 -19.37
C ALA A 78 -6.72 0.85 -19.59
N ILE A 79 -7.95 0.98 -20.11
CA ILE A 79 -8.86 -0.15 -20.35
C ILE A 79 -8.52 -0.90 -21.65
N ARG A 80 -8.14 -0.16 -22.71
CA ARG A 80 -7.82 -0.76 -24.03
C ARG A 80 -6.45 -1.42 -24.11
N THR A 81 -5.54 -1.10 -23.18
CA THR A 81 -4.18 -1.64 -23.15
C THR A 81 -4.14 -2.99 -22.41
N PRO A 82 -3.23 -3.93 -22.76
CA PRO A 82 -3.08 -5.18 -22.00
C PRO A 82 -2.91 -4.94 -20.50
N ARG A 83 -3.61 -5.74 -19.68
CA ARG A 83 -3.70 -5.54 -18.22
C ARG A 83 -2.38 -5.65 -17.46
N THR A 84 -1.32 -6.14 -18.08
CA THR A 84 0.04 -6.26 -17.50
C THR A 84 1.06 -5.33 -18.16
N ALA A 85 0.61 -4.37 -18.98
CA ALA A 85 1.51 -3.48 -19.70
C ALA A 85 2.23 -2.48 -18.78
N TYR A 86 1.54 -1.99 -17.76
CA TYR A 86 2.01 -0.93 -16.83
C TYR A 86 2.45 -1.46 -15.47
N THR A 87 1.99 -2.65 -15.09
CA THR A 87 2.17 -3.27 -13.78
C THR A 87 2.64 -4.72 -13.92
N ALA A 88 3.40 -5.23 -12.94
CA ALA A 88 3.91 -6.61 -12.95
C ALA A 88 2.82 -7.69 -12.86
N ARG A 89 1.57 -7.31 -12.56
CA ARG A 89 0.39 -8.18 -12.45
C ARG A 89 -0.81 -7.54 -13.14
N PRO A 90 -1.89 -8.28 -13.44
CA PRO A 90 -3.08 -7.72 -14.07
C PRO A 90 -3.68 -6.55 -13.27
N ILE A 91 -3.74 -5.37 -13.88
CA ILE A 91 -4.27 -4.14 -13.27
C ILE A 91 -5.79 -4.25 -13.02
N THR A 92 -6.27 -3.70 -11.90
CA THR A 92 -7.69 -3.64 -11.49
C THR A 92 -8.18 -2.20 -11.44
N SER A 93 -9.50 -1.97 -11.39
CA SER A 93 -10.09 -0.62 -11.40
C SER A 93 -9.66 0.23 -10.19
N SER A 94 -9.58 -0.38 -9.01
CA SER A 94 -8.88 0.14 -7.81
C SER A 94 -8.01 -1.00 -7.29
N SER A 95 -7.02 -0.72 -6.44
CA SER A 95 -6.17 -1.72 -5.79
C SER A 95 -7.03 -2.78 -5.08
N GLY A 96 -7.32 -3.88 -5.80
CA GLY A 96 -8.27 -4.91 -5.40
C GLY A 96 -7.65 -5.99 -4.53
N ARG A 97 -6.37 -5.86 -4.17
CA ARG A 97 -5.61 -6.91 -3.47
C ARG A 97 -6.14 -7.18 -2.05
N PHE A 98 -6.77 -6.18 -1.45
CA PHE A 98 -7.39 -6.26 -0.12
C PHE A 98 -8.92 -6.31 -0.18
N VAL A 99 -9.52 -6.21 -1.38
CA VAL A 99 -10.97 -6.35 -1.54
C VAL A 99 -11.29 -7.83 -1.46
N ARG A 100 -11.81 -8.26 -0.30
CA ARG A 100 -12.40 -9.58 -0.11
C ARG A 100 -13.43 -9.80 -1.23
N LEU A 101 -13.17 -10.73 -2.15
CA LEU A 101 -14.11 -11.08 -3.21
C LEU A 101 -15.42 -11.49 -2.54
N GLY A 102 -16.43 -10.64 -2.68
CA GLY A 102 -17.73 -10.78 -2.05
C GLY A 102 -18.49 -11.93 -2.67
N THR A 103 -18.48 -13.08 -2.01
CA THR A 103 -19.65 -13.97 -1.89
C THR A 103 -19.38 -14.90 -0.72
N ALA A 104 -20.29 -14.91 0.27
CA ALA A 104 -20.19 -15.75 1.46
C ALA A 104 -20.00 -17.25 1.12
N SER A 105 -20.37 -17.67 -0.08
CA SER A 105 -20.21 -19.03 -0.61
C SER A 105 -18.79 -19.41 -1.06
N MET A 106 -17.87 -18.45 -1.26
CA MET A 106 -16.49 -18.73 -1.72
C MET A 106 -15.45 -18.87 -0.58
N LEU A 107 -15.80 -18.51 0.66
CA LEU A 107 -14.89 -18.46 1.81
C LEU A 107 -15.36 -19.29 3.01
N THR A 108 -16.24 -20.27 2.81
CA THR A 108 -16.58 -21.21 3.89
C THR A 108 -15.39 -22.15 4.12
N SER A 109 -14.51 -21.78 5.04
CA SER A 109 -13.76 -22.78 5.81
C SER A 109 -14.77 -23.79 6.37
N PRO A 110 -14.47 -25.09 6.43
CA PRO A 110 -15.41 -26.11 6.91
C PRO A 110 -16.03 -25.78 8.28
N ASP A 111 -15.28 -25.06 9.13
CA ASP A 111 -15.67 -24.63 10.49
C ASP A 111 -16.26 -23.20 10.57
N GLY A 112 -16.45 -22.50 9.45
CA GLY A 112 -16.95 -21.12 9.43
C GLY A 112 -15.87 -20.05 9.73
N PRO A 113 -16.27 -18.77 9.87
CA PRO A 113 -15.33 -17.68 10.13
C PRO A 113 -14.75 -17.80 11.55
N PHE A 114 -13.42 -17.65 11.69
CA PHE A 114 -12.74 -17.79 12.98
C PHE A 114 -13.26 -16.80 14.04
N ILE A 115 -13.43 -15.53 13.68
CA ILE A 115 -13.94 -14.49 14.57
C ILE A 115 -14.85 -13.53 13.80
N ASN A 116 -15.97 -13.13 14.41
CA ASN A 116 -16.85 -12.11 13.85
C ASN A 116 -16.46 -10.73 14.40
N LEU A 117 -15.87 -9.90 13.54
CA LEU A 117 -15.38 -8.57 13.90
C LEU A 117 -16.49 -7.61 14.36
N SER A 118 -17.70 -7.70 13.81
CA SER A 118 -18.77 -6.75 14.11
C SER A 118 -19.33 -6.88 15.54
N ARG A 119 -19.14 -8.06 16.16
CA ARG A 119 -19.59 -8.35 17.53
C ARG A 119 -18.49 -8.15 18.57
N LEU A 120 -17.28 -7.80 18.12
CA LEU A 120 -16.11 -7.69 18.99
C LEU A 120 -16.05 -6.31 19.65
N ASN A 121 -15.91 -6.27 20.97
CA ASN A 121 -15.69 -5.01 21.68
C ASN A 121 -14.20 -4.64 21.65
N LEU A 122 -13.79 -3.77 20.72
CA LEU A 122 -12.40 -3.36 20.51
C LEU A 122 -11.77 -2.72 21.76
N THR A 123 -12.53 -1.93 22.51
CA THR A 123 -12.07 -1.26 23.74
C THR A 123 -11.60 -2.25 24.80
N LYS A 124 -12.22 -3.43 24.88
CA LYS A 124 -11.78 -4.49 25.81
C LYS A 124 -10.46 -5.11 25.38
N TYR A 125 -10.21 -5.23 24.08
CA TYR A 125 -8.99 -5.86 23.55
C TYR A 125 -7.82 -4.87 23.51
N SER A 126 -8.06 -3.59 23.28
CA SER A 126 -7.02 -2.54 23.29
C SER A 126 -6.33 -2.40 24.65
N GLN A 127 -7.03 -2.69 25.75
CA GLN A 127 -6.46 -2.73 27.10
C GLN A 127 -5.43 -3.86 27.31
N LYS A 128 -5.45 -4.89 26.46
CA LYS A 128 -4.60 -6.08 26.57
C LYS A 128 -3.58 -6.10 25.43
N PRO A 129 -2.40 -5.47 25.57
CA PRO A 129 -1.48 -5.24 24.46
C PRO A 129 -1.02 -6.52 23.75
N LYS A 130 -0.84 -7.62 24.49
CA LYS A 130 -0.46 -8.93 23.91
C LYS A 130 -1.52 -9.46 22.93
N LEU A 131 -2.80 -9.29 23.25
CA LEU A 131 -3.89 -9.69 22.36
C LEU A 131 -4.14 -8.64 21.29
N ALA A 132 -4.07 -7.35 21.63
CA ALA A 132 -4.33 -6.25 20.70
C ALA A 132 -3.44 -6.32 19.46
N LYS A 133 -2.13 -6.55 19.62
CA LYS A 133 -1.20 -6.61 18.48
C LYS A 133 -1.50 -7.80 17.55
N ALA A 134 -1.74 -8.98 18.12
CA ALA A 134 -2.08 -10.18 17.34
C ALA A 134 -3.46 -10.06 16.66
N LEU A 135 -4.44 -9.47 17.36
CA LEU A 135 -5.76 -9.20 16.82
C LEU A 135 -5.70 -8.17 15.69
N PHE A 136 -4.89 -7.12 15.85
CA PHE A 136 -4.67 -6.12 14.80
C PHE A 136 -4.09 -6.76 13.53
N GLU A 137 -3.02 -7.57 13.67
CA GLU A 137 -2.42 -8.29 12.54
C GLU A 137 -3.46 -9.19 11.84
N TYR A 138 -4.28 -9.91 12.60
CA TYR A 138 -5.37 -10.71 12.04
C TYR A 138 -6.38 -9.85 11.25
N ILE A 139 -6.85 -8.75 11.83
CA ILE A 139 -7.83 -7.88 11.17
C ILE A 139 -7.24 -7.25 9.89
N LEU A 140 -6.00 -6.78 9.94
CA LEU A 140 -5.37 -6.08 8.82
C LEU A 140 -4.91 -7.02 7.71
N HIS A 141 -4.38 -8.20 8.05
CA HIS A 141 -3.72 -9.10 7.10
C HIS A 141 -4.61 -10.24 6.63
N HIS A 142 -5.46 -10.78 7.52
CA HIS A 142 -6.36 -11.88 7.18
C HIS A 142 -7.74 -11.39 6.73
N GLU A 143 -8.39 -10.54 7.54
CA GLU A 143 -9.73 -10.02 7.20
C GLU A 143 -9.70 -8.85 6.22
N ASN A 144 -8.54 -8.17 6.12
CA ASN A 144 -8.34 -6.96 5.31
C ASN A 144 -9.32 -5.82 5.63
N ASP A 145 -9.86 -5.77 6.85
CA ASP A 145 -10.73 -4.68 7.31
C ASP A 145 -9.90 -3.55 7.91
N VAL A 146 -9.42 -2.65 7.04
CA VAL A 146 -8.57 -1.52 7.42
C VAL A 146 -9.27 -0.57 8.39
N LYS A 147 -10.60 -0.43 8.30
CA LYS A 147 -11.37 0.50 9.16
C LYS A 147 -11.41 -0.01 10.59
N MET A 148 -11.75 -1.28 10.77
CA MET A 148 -11.74 -1.92 12.10
C MET A 148 -10.33 -2.03 12.67
N ALA A 149 -9.32 -2.29 11.82
CA ALA A 149 -7.92 -2.30 12.24
C ALA A 149 -7.48 -0.92 12.77
N LEU A 150 -7.85 0.15 12.04
CA LEU A 150 -7.54 1.52 12.44
C LEU A 150 -8.18 1.90 13.78
N ASP A 151 -9.44 1.51 14.01
CA ASP A 151 -10.15 1.78 15.27
C ASP A 151 -9.53 1.01 16.47
N LEU A 152 -9.14 -0.24 16.26
CA LEU A 152 -8.40 -0.97 17.29
C LEU A 152 -7.03 -0.32 17.58
N ALA A 153 -6.35 0.16 16.54
CA ALA A 153 -5.04 0.77 16.66
C ALA A 153 -5.10 2.16 17.33
N SER A 154 -6.11 2.98 17.05
CA SER A 154 -6.31 4.28 17.70
C SER A 154 -6.54 4.09 19.21
N LEU A 155 -7.49 3.22 19.59
CA LEU A 155 -7.76 2.88 20.98
C LEU A 155 -6.51 2.33 21.67
N SER A 156 -5.78 1.42 21.03
CA SER A 156 -4.57 0.84 21.61
C SER A 156 -3.44 1.87 21.77
N THR A 157 -3.36 2.84 20.87
CA THR A 157 -2.40 3.94 20.96
C THR A 157 -2.72 4.85 22.15
N GLU A 158 -4.00 5.20 22.34
CA GLU A 158 -4.47 5.96 23.51
C GLU A 158 -4.15 5.26 24.82
N TYR A 159 -4.44 3.95 24.91
CA TYR A 159 -4.09 3.15 26.09
C TYR A 159 -2.58 3.07 26.34
N SER A 160 -1.77 3.05 25.29
CA SER A 160 -0.31 3.12 25.38
C SER A 160 0.24 4.53 25.61
N GLN A 161 -0.62 5.54 25.78
CA GLN A 161 -0.27 6.95 25.95
C GLN A 161 0.60 7.51 24.81
N TYR A 162 0.42 7.02 23.57
CA TYR A 162 1.20 7.42 22.39
C TYR A 162 2.70 7.14 22.50
N LYS A 163 3.10 6.24 23.42
CA LYS A 163 4.48 5.87 23.71
C LYS A 163 4.90 4.53 23.08
N ASP A 164 4.12 3.95 22.17
CA ASP A 164 4.57 2.78 21.41
C ASP A 164 4.71 3.17 19.93
N TRP A 165 5.94 3.07 19.40
CA TRP A 165 6.23 3.37 18.00
C TRP A 165 5.53 2.37 17.07
N TRP A 166 5.33 1.12 17.51
CA TRP A 166 4.74 0.07 16.69
C TRP A 166 3.31 0.42 16.29
N TRP A 167 2.51 0.93 17.24
CA TRP A 167 1.14 1.37 16.97
C TRP A 167 1.08 2.56 16.03
N LYS A 168 2.01 3.52 16.15
CA LYS A 168 2.12 4.65 15.20
C LYS A 168 2.36 4.16 13.77
N VAL A 169 3.27 3.19 13.61
CA VAL A 169 3.53 2.57 12.30
C VAL A 169 2.27 1.87 11.77
N GLN A 170 1.59 1.10 12.61
CA GLN A 170 0.36 0.40 12.21
C GLN A 170 -0.76 1.35 11.77
N ILE A 171 -0.96 2.45 12.51
CA ILE A 171 -1.90 3.52 12.10
C ILE A 171 -1.46 4.13 10.76
N GLY A 172 -0.17 4.41 10.60
CA GLY A 172 0.38 4.93 9.34
C GLY A 172 0.11 4.00 8.15
N LYS A 173 0.27 2.68 8.32
CA LYS A 173 -0.08 1.69 7.30
C LYS A 173 -1.58 1.70 6.97
N CYS A 174 -2.44 1.84 7.98
CA CYS A 174 -3.88 1.95 7.77
C CYS A 174 -4.24 3.21 6.97
N TYR A 175 -3.66 4.36 7.31
CA TYR A 175 -3.85 5.59 6.54
C TYR A 175 -3.33 5.48 5.11
N TYR A 176 -2.18 4.83 4.91
CA TYR A 176 -1.63 4.57 3.57
C TYR A 176 -2.61 3.74 2.72
N ARG A 177 -3.15 2.64 3.27
CA ARG A 177 -4.15 1.80 2.57
C ARG A 177 -5.47 2.53 2.28
N LEU A 178 -5.81 3.55 3.08
CA LEU A 178 -6.98 4.40 2.85
C LEU A 178 -6.72 5.56 1.86
N GLY A 179 -5.49 5.69 1.32
CA GLY A 179 -5.09 6.79 0.43
C GLY A 179 -4.79 8.11 1.16
N MET A 180 -4.78 8.13 2.49
CA MET A 180 -4.47 9.32 3.29
C MET A 180 -2.96 9.46 3.51
N TYR A 181 -2.22 9.71 2.43
CA TYR A 181 -0.75 9.71 2.42
C TYR A 181 -0.12 10.70 3.40
N ARG A 182 -0.67 11.92 3.54
CA ARG A 182 -0.15 12.94 4.47
C ARG A 182 -0.31 12.56 5.94
N GLU A 183 -1.43 11.93 6.30
CA GLU A 183 -1.64 11.43 7.66
C GLU A 183 -0.74 10.23 7.94
N ALA A 184 -0.52 9.36 6.95
CA ALA A 184 0.46 8.28 7.05
C ALA A 184 1.89 8.82 7.28
N GLU A 185 2.32 9.83 6.50
CA GLU A 185 3.62 10.51 6.62
C GLU A 185 3.85 11.02 8.05
N LYS A 186 2.84 11.68 8.63
CA LYS A 186 2.88 12.23 9.99
C LYS A 186 3.09 11.14 11.04
N GLN A 187 2.40 10.00 10.91
CA GLN A 187 2.55 8.88 11.83
C GLN A 187 3.93 8.22 11.72
N PHE A 188 4.43 8.00 10.50
CA PHE A 188 5.76 7.42 10.29
C PHE A 188 6.88 8.33 10.80
N LYS A 189 6.80 9.65 10.57
CA LYS A 189 7.73 10.62 11.16
C LYS A 189 7.66 10.64 12.69
N SER A 190 6.47 10.52 13.27
CA SER A 190 6.28 10.44 14.72
C SER A 190 6.87 9.15 15.31
N ALA A 191 6.76 8.03 14.60
CA ALA A 191 7.39 6.76 14.98
C ALA A 191 8.92 6.85 14.91
N LEU A 192 9.48 7.45 13.85
CA LEU A 192 10.93 7.63 13.67
C LEU A 192 11.57 8.43 14.80
N LYS A 193 10.92 9.52 15.24
CA LYS A 193 11.39 10.32 16.39
C LYS A 193 11.48 9.52 17.69
N GLN A 194 10.73 8.42 17.78
CA GLN A 194 10.67 7.59 18.97
C GLN A 194 11.65 6.42 18.91
N GLN A 195 11.72 5.74 17.76
CA GLN A 195 12.69 4.69 17.52
C GLN A 195 12.98 4.59 16.02
N GLU A 196 14.27 4.61 15.67
CA GLU A 196 14.73 4.45 14.30
C GLU A 196 14.72 2.96 13.94
N MET A 197 13.96 2.61 12.90
CA MET A 197 13.80 1.24 12.42
C MET A 197 13.84 1.24 10.90
N VAL A 198 14.38 0.18 10.30
CA VAL A 198 14.46 0.06 8.83
C VAL A 198 13.06 0.16 8.20
N ASP A 199 12.07 -0.51 8.79
CA ASP A 199 10.69 -0.50 8.31
C ASP A 199 10.12 0.91 8.20
N THR A 200 10.35 1.78 9.19
CA THR A 200 9.81 3.14 9.16
C THR A 200 10.40 3.98 8.04
N PHE A 201 11.69 3.82 7.72
CA PHE A 201 12.29 4.45 6.55
C PHE A 201 11.70 3.93 5.24
N LEU A 202 11.50 2.61 5.13
CA LEU A 202 10.91 2.00 3.95
C LEU A 202 9.47 2.49 3.72
N TYR A 203 8.63 2.53 4.76
CA TYR A 203 7.26 3.04 4.66
C TYR A 203 7.21 4.55 4.39
N LEU A 204 8.12 5.33 4.97
CA LEU A 204 8.16 6.77 4.72
C LEU A 204 8.59 7.09 3.28
N ALA A 205 9.53 6.32 2.71
CA ALA A 205 9.97 6.50 1.31
C ALA A 205 8.89 6.10 0.29
N LYS A 206 7.85 5.39 0.72
CA LYS A 206 6.74 4.91 -0.10
C LYS A 206 5.57 5.91 -0.18
N VAL A 207 5.52 6.87 0.76
CA VAL A 207 4.54 7.97 0.82
C VAL A 207 5.00 9.14 -0.06
#